data_AF-A0A536SWB5-F1
#
_entry.id   AF-A0A536SWB5-F1
#
_cell.length_a   1.000
_cell.length_b   1.000
_cell.length_c   1.000
_cell.angle_alpha   90.00
_cell.angle_beta   90.00
_cell.angle_gamma   90.00
#
_symmetry.space_group_name_H-M   'P 1'
#
loop_
_entity.id
_entity.type
_entity.pdbx_description
1 polymer ?
#
loop_
_entity_poly.entity_id
_entity_poly.type
_entity_poly.pdbx_seq_one_letter_code
_entity_poly.pdbx_strand_id
1 'polypeptide(L)' 'MTNTDAHKAIEAVWRIESAKVIAGLARIVGDVGIAEDLAQDALLIALEKWP' A
#
# COMPACT_ATOMS: atom_id res chain seq x y z
N MET A 1 -13.13 15.68 -10.28
CA MET A 1 -11.84 15.33 -9.66
C MET A 1 -11.02 14.64 -10.72
N THR A 2 -9.80 15.11 -10.96
CA THR A 2 -8.90 14.45 -11.92
C THR A 2 -8.31 13.20 -11.27
N ASN A 3 -8.08 12.14 -12.03
CA ASN A 3 -7.50 10.86 -11.56
C ASN A 3 -6.19 11.08 -10.75
N THR A 4 -5.41 12.12 -11.09
CA THR A 4 -4.21 12.55 -10.35
C THR A 4 -4.49 13.04 -8.92
N ASP A 5 -5.64 13.66 -8.65
CA ASP A 5 -6.01 14.12 -7.30
C ASP A 5 -6.35 12.94 -6.38
N ALA A 6 -6.99 11.90 -6.93
CA ALA A 6 -7.28 10.66 -6.21
C ALA A 6 -5.99 9.90 -5.86
N HIS A 7 -5.05 9.79 -6.81
CA HIS A 7 -3.75 9.16 -6.58
C HIS A 7 -2.95 9.87 -5.46
N LYS A 8 -2.92 11.21 -5.46
CA LYS A 8 -2.26 11.99 -4.40
C LYS A 8 -2.88 11.77 -3.03
N ALA A 9 -4.20 11.67 -2.96
CA ALA A 9 -4.89 11.37 -1.70
C ALA A 9 -4.53 9.97 -1.20
N ILE A 10 -4.49 8.98 -2.10
CA ILE A 10 -4.10 7.60 -1.78
C ILE A 10 -2.65 7.54 -1.29
N GLU A 11 -1.70 8.18 -1.99
CA GLU A 11 -0.30 8.24 -1.56
C GLU A 11 -0.14 8.88 -0.18
N ALA A 12 -0.87 9.97 0.09
CA ALA A 12 -0.82 10.65 1.38
C ALA A 12 -1.28 9.73 2.53
N VAL A 13 -2.37 8.99 2.32
CA VAL A 13 -2.87 8.00 3.30
C VAL A 13 -1.89 6.84 3.42
N TRP A 14 -1.38 6.32 2.31
CA TRP A 14 -0.43 5.22 2.30
C TRP A 14 0.83 5.56 3.09
N ARG A 15 1.36 6.78 2.96
CA ARG A 15 2.54 7.21 3.72
C ARG A 15 2.34 7.18 5.24
N ILE A 16 1.11 7.32 5.72
CA ILE A 16 0.76 7.32 7.14
C ILE A 16 0.52 5.89 7.65
N GLU A 17 -0.09 5.04 6.82
CA GLU A 17 -0.60 3.74 7.25
C GLU A 17 0.24 2.54 6.78
N SER A 18 1.18 2.73 5.84
CA SER A 18 1.99 1.65 5.25
C SER A 18 2.71 0.81 6.30
N ALA A 19 3.31 1.46 7.32
CA ALA A 19 4.01 0.77 8.39
C ALA A 19 3.10 -0.19 9.18
N LYS A 20 1.82 0.17 9.38
CA LYS A 20 0.87 -0.69 10.07
C LYS A 20 0.44 -1.86 9.21
N VAL A 21 0.24 -1.64 7.91
CA VAL A 21 -0.07 -2.69 6.93
C VAL A 21 1.07 -3.71 6.85
N ILE A 22 2.30 -3.23 6.65
CA ILE A 22 3.51 -4.07 6.58
C ILE A 22 3.69 -4.83 7.90
N ALA A 23 3.52 -4.18 9.05
CA ALA A 23 3.61 -4.87 10.35
C ALA A 23 2.54 -5.95 10.52
N GLY A 24 1.33 -5.74 10.00
CA GLY A 24 0.27 -6.76 9.97
C GLY A 24 0.66 -7.95 9.09
N LEU A 25 1.16 -7.69 7.89
CA LEU A 25 1.60 -8.71 6.94
C LEU A 25 2.80 -9.49 7.47
N ALA A 26 3.79 -8.82 8.06
CA ALA A 26 4.98 -9.44 8.63
C ALA A 26 4.63 -10.42 9.77
N ARG A 27 3.56 -10.16 10.53
CA ARG A 27 3.06 -11.12 11.55
C ARG A 27 2.46 -12.39 10.95
N ILE A 28 1.93 -12.32 9.73
CA ILE A 28 1.31 -13.45 9.03
C ILE A 28 2.38 -14.26 8.30
N VAL A 29 3.24 -13.58 7.55
CA VAL A 29 4.25 -14.24 6.69
C VAL A 29 5.55 -14.55 7.43
N GLY A 30 5.78 -13.95 8.61
CA GLY A 30 6.96 -14.18 9.44
C GLY A 30 8.25 -13.51 8.93
N ASP A 31 8.15 -12.75 7.85
CA ASP A 31 9.28 -12.11 7.16
C ASP A 31 8.91 -10.69 6.74
N VAL A 32 9.74 -9.71 7.07
CA VAL A 32 9.47 -8.29 6.79
C VAL A 32 9.70 -7.95 5.32
N GLY A 33 10.66 -8.57 4.64
CA GLY A 33 10.93 -8.33 3.23
C GLY A 33 9.78 -8.85 2.36
N ILE A 34 9.29 -10.06 2.63
CA ILE A 34 8.11 -10.60 1.94
C ILE A 34 6.88 -9.72 2.20
N ALA A 35 6.73 -9.22 3.43
CA ALA A 35 5.62 -8.33 3.77
C ALA A 35 5.67 -6.98 3.04
N GLU A 36 6.87 -6.42 2.86
CA GLU A 36 7.10 -5.19 2.10
C GLU A 36 6.79 -5.39 0.62
N ASP A 37 7.26 -6.49 0.01
CA ASP A 37 6.98 -6.81 -1.39
C ASP A 37 5.46 -6.96 -1.63
N LEU A 38 4.77 -7.71 -0.76
CA LEU A 38 3.31 -7.88 -0.84
C LEU A 38 2.56 -6.55 -0.66
N ALA A 39 3.02 -5.68 0.24
CA ALA A 39 2.40 -4.38 0.46
C ALA A 39 2.56 -3.47 -0.76
N GLN A 40 3.72 -3.51 -1.42
CA GLN A 40 4.00 -2.75 -2.63
C GLN A 40 3.18 -3.26 -3.82
N ASP A 41 3.12 -4.57 -4.04
CA ASP A 41 2.30 -5.19 -5.09
C ASP A 41 0.82 -4.86 -4.90
N ALA A 42 0.32 -4.92 -3.65
CA ALA A 42 -1.06 -4.56 -3.35
C ALA A 42 -1.36 -3.09 -3.66
N LEU A 43 -0.43 -2.16 -3.37
CA LEU A 43 -0.58 -0.75 -3.72
C LEU A 43 -0.58 -0.56 -5.24
N LEU A 44 0.33 -1.20 -5.96
CA LEU A 44 0.39 -1.12 -7.43
C LEU A 44 -0.94 -1.58 -8.04
N ILE A 45 -1.44 -2.74 -7.63
CA ILE A 45 -2.73 -3.28 -8.09
C ILE A 45 -3.89 -2.36 -7.71
N ALA A 46 -3.85 -1.75 -6.52
CA ALA A 46 -4.87 -0.80 -6.09
C ALA A 46 -4.88 0.45 -6.98
N LEU A 47 -3.72 1.03 -7.29
CA LEU A 47 -3.62 2.19 -8.18
C LEU A 47 -4.03 1.88 -9.63
N GLU A 48 -3.79 0.66 -10.10
CA GLU A 48 -4.28 0.22 -11.43
C GLU A 48 -5.81 0.04 -11.49
N LYS A 49 -6.42 -0.40 -10.38
CA LYS A 49 -7.85 -0.73 -10.33
C LYS A 49 -8.72 0.40 -9.80
N TRP A 50 -8.18 1.30 -9.00
CA TRP A 50 -8.90 2.42 -8.42
C TRP A 50 -8.76 3.65 -9.33
N PRO A 51 -9.83 4.48 -9.43
CA PRO A 51 -9.89 5.60 -10.38
C PRO A 51 -8.97 6.77 -10.04
#